data_AF-A0AAV3EP11-F1
#
_entry.id   AF-A0AAV3EP11-F1
#
_cell.length_a   1.000
_cell.length_b   1.000
_cell.length_c   1.000
_cell.angle_alpha   90.00
_cell.angle_beta   90.00
_cell.angle_gamma   90.00
#
_symmetry.space_group_name_H-M   'P 1'
#
loop_
_entity.id
_entity.type
_entity.pdbx_description
1 polymer ?
#
loop_
_entity_poly.entity_id
_entity_poly.type
_entity_poly.pdbx_seq_one_letter_code
_entity_poly.pdbx_strand_id
1 'polypeptide(L)'
;MDYKFNEELKSWSIEKNISRNILISKLQLFSYEEFEGLDSITLSRWFTGKTTPSLYKQFLIAICMEIDIVEFILKIDTSKFKSSSKDLKVVSNFIRILDYGLHSLSYKPGINKFSSKIEFDDRVTHIDKFGFFIVILVLYLIILRIYILKIEM
;
A
#
# COMPACT_ATOMS: atom_id res chain seq x y z
N MET A 1 12.91 -17.07 6.32
CA MET A 1 13.41 -17.54 5.01
C MET A 1 13.81 -16.33 4.21
N ASP A 2 14.89 -16.44 3.44
CA ASP A 2 15.34 -15.31 2.63
C ASP A 2 14.43 -15.14 1.40
N TYR A 3 13.94 -13.93 1.15
CA TYR A 3 12.96 -13.66 0.10
C TYR A 3 13.57 -13.88 -1.29
N LYS A 4 12.85 -14.62 -2.15
CA LYS A 4 13.28 -14.99 -3.49
C LYS A 4 12.20 -14.68 -4.53
N PHE A 5 12.40 -13.60 -5.28
CA PHE A 5 11.44 -13.16 -6.31
C PHE A 5 11.13 -14.22 -7.38
N ASN A 6 12.08 -15.09 -7.72
CA ASN A 6 11.84 -16.13 -8.73
C ASN A 6 10.85 -17.21 -8.28
N GLU A 7 10.74 -17.47 -6.98
CA GLU A 7 9.78 -18.43 -6.41
C GLU A 7 8.37 -17.81 -6.38
N GLU A 8 8.28 -16.54 -6.00
CA GLU A 8 7.03 -15.76 -6.06
C GLU A 8 6.51 -15.64 -7.50
N LEU A 9 7.37 -15.23 -8.45
CA LEU A 9 7.00 -15.10 -9.86
C LEU A 9 6.46 -16.41 -10.47
N LYS A 10 7.04 -17.55 -10.09
CA LYS A 10 6.52 -18.88 -10.49
C LYS A 10 5.14 -19.12 -9.91
N SER A 11 4.97 -18.88 -8.62
CA SER A 11 3.73 -19.12 -7.90
C SER A 11 2.60 -18.27 -8.48
N TRP A 12 2.84 -16.97 -8.69
CA TRP A 12 1.88 -16.06 -9.30
C TRP A 12 1.50 -16.47 -10.73
N SER A 13 2.47 -16.95 -11.51
CA SER A 13 2.24 -17.43 -12.88
C SER A 13 1.37 -18.69 -12.91
N ILE A 14 1.55 -19.60 -11.95
CA ILE A 14 0.74 -20.81 -11.79
C ILE A 14 -0.67 -20.46 -11.32
N GLU A 15 -0.79 -19.67 -10.25
CA GLU A 15 -2.07 -19.26 -9.67
C GLU A 15 -2.97 -18.53 -10.67
N LYS A 16 -2.37 -17.66 -11.51
CA LYS A 16 -3.10 -16.88 -12.52
C LYS A 16 -3.15 -17.56 -13.89
N ASN A 17 -2.56 -18.76 -14.02
CA ASN A 17 -2.49 -19.52 -15.26
C ASN A 17 -1.95 -18.70 -16.45
N ILE A 18 -0.91 -17.90 -16.21
CA ILE A 18 -0.31 -17.01 -17.22
C ILE A 18 0.93 -17.69 -17.80
N SER A 19 0.92 -17.92 -19.12
CA SER A 19 2.11 -18.40 -19.83
C SER A 19 3.17 -17.29 -19.94
N ARG A 20 4.45 -17.69 -20.10
CA ARG A 20 5.56 -16.73 -20.18
C ARG A 20 5.41 -15.73 -21.33
N ASN A 21 4.95 -16.19 -22.50
CA ASN A 21 4.75 -15.30 -23.66
C ASN A 21 3.65 -14.28 -23.38
N ILE A 22 2.55 -14.71 -22.75
CA ILE A 22 1.46 -13.81 -22.35
C ILE A 22 1.96 -12.79 -21.32
N LEU A 23 2.79 -13.22 -20.35
CA LEU A 23 3.35 -12.32 -19.35
C LEU A 23 4.21 -11.23 -19.99
N ILE A 24 5.06 -11.57 -20.97
CA ILE A 24 5.87 -10.58 -21.71
C ILE A 24 4.95 -9.55 -22.37
N SER A 25 3.96 -10.01 -23.13
CA SER A 25 3.02 -9.11 -23.81
C SER A 25 2.25 -8.22 -22.82
N LYS A 26 1.82 -8.77 -21.68
CA LYS A 26 1.14 -8.00 -20.62
C LYS A 26 2.05 -6.92 -20.04
N LEU A 27 3.31 -7.26 -19.73
CA LEU A 27 4.27 -6.31 -19.16
C LEU A 27 4.61 -5.19 -20.14
N GLN A 28 4.83 -5.52 -21.41
CA GLN A 28 5.10 -4.55 -22.46
C GLN A 28 3.90 -3.62 -22.74
N LEU A 29 2.67 -4.14 -22.66
CA LEU A 29 1.47 -3.33 -22.76
C LEU A 29 1.29 -2.41 -21.53
N PHE A 30 1.62 -2.92 -20.35
CA PHE A 30 1.46 -2.21 -19.08
C PHE A 30 2.49 -1.09 -18.88
N SER A 31 3.75 -1.34 -19.22
CA SER A 31 4.85 -0.38 -19.05
C SER A 31 5.92 -0.59 -20.12
N TYR A 32 5.66 -0.10 -21.32
CA TYR A 32 6.53 -0.32 -22.48
C TYR A 32 7.97 0.13 -22.23
N GLU A 33 8.19 1.34 -21.72
CA GLU A 33 9.53 1.90 -21.48
C GLU A 33 10.41 1.01 -20.58
N GLU A 34 9.79 0.31 -19.62
CA GLU A 34 10.51 -0.56 -18.68
C GLU A 34 10.74 -1.97 -19.22
N PHE A 35 9.94 -2.41 -20.21
CA PHE A 35 9.92 -3.79 -20.71
C PHE A 35 10.12 -3.92 -22.23
N GLU A 36 10.46 -2.85 -22.95
CA GLU A 36 10.68 -2.83 -24.40
C GLU A 36 11.69 -3.90 -24.86
N GLY A 37 12.75 -4.11 -24.08
CA GLY A 37 13.76 -5.15 -24.33
C GLY A 37 13.51 -6.51 -23.65
N LEU A 38 12.33 -6.75 -23.07
CA LEU A 38 12.05 -7.99 -22.36
C LEU A 38 11.79 -9.14 -23.36
N ASP A 39 12.75 -10.05 -23.47
CA ASP A 39 12.63 -11.26 -24.27
C ASP A 39 12.38 -12.53 -23.42
N SER A 40 12.08 -13.64 -24.10
CA SER A 40 11.78 -14.93 -23.47
C SER A 40 12.95 -15.56 -22.70
N ILE A 41 14.19 -15.32 -23.14
CA ILE A 41 15.42 -15.75 -22.46
C ILE A 41 15.60 -14.95 -21.18
N THR A 42 15.44 -13.63 -21.25
CA THR A 42 15.54 -12.74 -20.09
C THR A 42 14.49 -13.09 -19.03
N LEU A 43 13.23 -13.28 -19.43
CA LEU A 43 12.18 -13.72 -18.51
C LEU A 43 12.48 -15.12 -17.95
N SER A 44 12.97 -16.06 -18.77
CA SER A 44 13.37 -17.39 -18.30
C SER A 44 14.49 -17.34 -17.24
N ARG A 45 15.45 -16.42 -17.39
CA ARG A 45 16.48 -16.19 -16.37
C ARG A 45 15.90 -15.67 -15.05
N TRP A 46 14.86 -14.83 -15.09
CA TRP A 46 14.12 -14.41 -13.89
C TRP A 46 13.38 -15.56 -13.24
N PHE A 47 12.65 -16.38 -14.01
CA PHE A 47 11.99 -17.57 -13.48
C PHE A 47 12.98 -18.58 -12.89
N THR A 48 14.16 -18.75 -13.48
CA THR A 48 15.17 -19.68 -12.95
C THR A 48 15.99 -19.10 -11.79
N GLY A 49 15.89 -17.80 -11.52
CA GLY A 49 16.70 -17.11 -10.51
C GLY A 49 18.15 -16.90 -10.93
N LYS A 50 18.50 -17.10 -12.21
CA LYS A 50 19.84 -16.80 -12.75
C LYS A 50 20.13 -15.30 -12.74
N THR A 51 19.09 -14.50 -12.94
CA THR A 51 19.13 -13.05 -12.77
C THR A 51 17.86 -12.60 -12.05
N THR A 52 17.94 -11.49 -11.33
CA THR A 52 16.80 -10.90 -10.63
C THR A 52 16.53 -9.51 -11.21
N PRO A 53 15.28 -9.18 -11.59
CA PRO A 53 14.95 -7.82 -12.02
C PRO A 53 15.16 -6.82 -10.88
N SER A 54 15.33 -5.54 -11.22
CA SER A 54 15.39 -4.47 -10.23
C SER A 54 14.14 -4.45 -9.36
N LEU A 55 14.24 -3.97 -8.13
CA LEU A 55 13.10 -3.90 -7.21
C LEU A 55 11.91 -3.14 -7.83
N TYR A 56 12.19 -2.06 -8.56
CA TYR A 56 11.17 -1.32 -9.30
C TYR A 56 10.43 -2.19 -10.33
N LYS A 57 11.16 -2.97 -11.14
CA LYS A 57 10.54 -3.91 -12.08
C LYS A 57 9.77 -5.03 -11.38
N GLN A 58 10.22 -5.49 -10.21
CA GLN A 58 9.46 -6.45 -9.40
C GLN A 58 8.11 -5.88 -8.97
N PHE A 59 8.06 -4.61 -8.55
CA PHE A 59 6.80 -3.92 -8.23
C PHE A 59 5.89 -3.80 -9.46
N LEU A 60 6.43 -3.39 -10.61
CA LEU A 60 5.64 -3.31 -11.85
C LEU A 60 5.05 -4.67 -12.25
N ILE A 61 5.83 -5.75 -12.09
CA ILE A 61 5.35 -7.11 -12.34
C ILE A 61 4.24 -7.47 -11.36
N ALA A 62 4.41 -7.22 -10.06
CA ALA A 62 3.39 -7.50 -9.05
C ALA A 62 2.08 -6.75 -9.35
N ILE A 63 2.15 -5.46 -9.71
CA ILE A 63 0.99 -4.65 -10.09
C ILE A 63 0.33 -5.17 -11.36
N CYS A 64 1.12 -5.44 -12.41
CA CYS A 64 0.63 -5.98 -13.68
C CYS A 64 -0.05 -7.35 -13.51
N MET A 65 0.44 -8.14 -12.56
CA MET A 65 -0.15 -9.42 -12.19
C MET A 65 -1.26 -9.29 -11.15
N GLU A 66 -1.67 -8.10 -10.73
CA GLU A 66 -2.74 -7.89 -9.73
C GLU A 66 -2.45 -8.67 -8.42
N ILE A 67 -1.23 -8.54 -7.91
CA ILE A 67 -0.80 -9.07 -6.61
C ILE A 67 -1.04 -8.01 -5.54
N ASP A 68 -1.38 -8.45 -4.33
CA ASP A 68 -1.44 -7.56 -3.18
C ASP A 68 -0.03 -6.98 -2.89
N ILE A 69 0.11 -5.69 -3.19
CA ILE A 69 1.37 -4.97 -3.03
C ILE A 69 1.78 -4.88 -1.56
N VAL A 70 0.81 -4.82 -0.63
CA VAL A 70 1.10 -4.74 0.81
C VAL A 70 1.72 -6.06 1.26
N GLU A 71 1.13 -7.19 0.85
CA GLU A 71 1.69 -8.51 1.13
C GLU A 71 3.09 -8.66 0.53
N PHE A 72 3.28 -8.18 -0.70
CA PHE A 72 4.56 -8.20 -1.38
C PHE A 72 5.64 -7.39 -0.64
N ILE A 73 5.32 -6.16 -0.21
CA ILE A 73 6.23 -5.29 0.54
C ILE A 73 6.66 -5.94 1.86
N LEU A 74 5.73 -6.57 2.58
CA LEU A 74 6.00 -7.21 3.86
C LEU A 74 6.98 -8.39 3.75
N LYS A 75 7.05 -9.02 2.56
CA LYS A 75 8.00 -10.12 2.29
C LYS A 75 9.40 -9.63 1.94
N ILE A 76 9.55 -8.39 1.48
CA ILE A 76 10.84 -7.84 1.05
C ILE A 76 11.68 -7.44 2.26
N ASP A 77 12.91 -7.94 2.33
CA ASP A 77 13.89 -7.49 3.31
C ASP A 77 14.43 -6.10 2.94
N THR A 78 13.87 -5.08 3.58
CA THR A 78 14.23 -3.67 3.36
C THR A 78 15.67 -3.34 3.78
N SER A 79 16.30 -4.15 4.65
CA SER A 79 17.67 -3.91 5.11
C SER A 79 18.72 -4.06 4.02
N LYS A 80 18.38 -4.81 2.96
CA LYS A 80 19.26 -5.08 1.82
C LYS A 80 19.32 -3.94 0.81
N PHE A 81 18.39 -3.00 0.86
CA PHE A 81 18.31 -1.88 -0.07
C PHE A 81 18.88 -0.62 0.59
N LYS A 82 20.09 -0.24 0.21
CA LYS A 82 20.66 1.06 0.62
C LYS A 82 20.01 2.18 -0.16
N SER A 83 19.18 2.98 0.50
CA SER A 83 18.69 4.25 -0.03
C SER A 83 19.85 5.24 -0.19
N SER A 84 19.93 5.92 -1.32
CA SER A 84 20.93 6.98 -1.49
C SER A 84 20.56 8.21 -0.65
N SER A 85 21.55 9.03 -0.32
CA SER A 85 21.32 10.30 0.38
C SER A 85 20.46 11.27 -0.43
N LYS A 86 20.42 11.14 -1.76
CA LYS A 86 19.51 11.89 -2.62
C LYS A 86 18.07 11.41 -2.43
N ASP A 87 17.83 10.11 -2.43
CA ASP A 87 16.48 9.54 -2.30
C ASP A 87 15.84 9.96 -0.97
N LEU A 88 16.62 9.90 0.12
CA LEU A 88 16.17 10.36 1.43
C LEU A 88 15.76 11.83 1.44
N LYS A 89 16.49 12.70 0.72
CA LYS A 89 16.15 14.13 0.59
C LYS A 89 14.85 14.35 -0.17
N VAL A 90 14.60 13.57 -1.22
CA VAL A 90 13.34 13.65 -1.98
C VAL A 90 12.17 13.27 -1.08
N VAL A 91 12.28 12.14 -0.36
CA VAL A 91 11.24 11.68 0.57
C VAL A 91 11.02 12.69 1.69
N SER A 92 12.08 13.23 2.30
CA SER A 92 11.93 14.23 3.36
C SER A 92 11.25 15.51 2.87
N ASN A 93 11.55 15.93 1.63
CA ASN A 93 10.89 17.09 1.04
C ASN A 93 9.40 16.82 0.76
N PHE A 94 9.07 15.62 0.31
CA PHE A 94 7.68 15.21 0.10
C PHE A 94 6.89 15.22 1.42
N ILE A 95 7.44 14.64 2.49
CA ILE A 95 6.86 14.67 3.84
C ILE A 95 6.63 16.12 4.30
N ARG A 96 7.64 16.98 4.15
CA ARG A 96 7.54 18.40 4.51
C ARG A 96 6.42 19.13 3.77
N ILE A 97 6.22 18.84 2.48
CA ILE A 97 5.13 19.43 1.68
C ILE A 97 3.77 18.91 2.19
N LEU A 98 3.67 17.62 2.48
CA LEU A 98 2.45 17.04 3.06
C LEU A 98 2.12 17.65 4.42
N ASP A 99 3.10 17.80 5.32
CA ASP A 99 2.89 18.40 6.64
C ASP A 99 2.38 19.84 6.53
N TYR A 100 2.94 20.61 5.59
CA TYR A 100 2.47 21.96 5.30
C TYR A 100 1.04 21.96 4.75
N GLY A 101 0.74 21.04 3.82
CA GLY A 101 -0.61 20.84 3.28
C GLY A 101 -1.62 20.47 4.36
N LEU A 102 -1.28 19.52 5.23
CA LEU A 102 -2.09 19.08 6.37
C LEU A 102 -2.38 20.23 7.34
N HIS A 103 -1.39 21.07 7.63
CA HIS A 103 -1.60 22.27 8.42
C HIS A 103 -2.62 23.18 7.72
N SER A 104 -2.43 23.48 6.44
CA SER A 104 -3.36 24.33 5.69
C SER A 104 -4.79 23.77 5.59
N LEU A 105 -4.95 22.44 5.53
CA LEU A 105 -6.24 21.76 5.50
C LEU A 105 -6.90 21.63 6.89
N SER A 106 -6.09 21.61 7.96
CA SER A 106 -6.57 21.53 9.34
C SER A 106 -7.13 22.85 9.84
N TYR A 107 -6.68 23.99 9.30
CA TYR A 107 -7.27 25.30 9.57
C TYR A 107 -8.52 25.51 8.70
N LYS A 108 -9.63 24.86 9.07
CA LYS A 108 -10.94 25.46 8.75
C LYS A 108 -11.15 26.64 9.70
N PRO A 109 -11.49 27.84 9.22
CA PRO A 109 -11.88 28.92 10.12
C PRO A 109 -13.01 28.40 11.01
N GLY A 110 -12.80 28.44 12.32
CA GLY A 110 -13.81 28.02 13.29
C GLY A 110 -15.12 28.74 12.99
N ILE A 111 -16.22 28.00 13.00
CA ILE A 111 -17.55 28.59 12.85
C ILE A 111 -17.74 29.54 14.04
N ASN A 112 -17.62 30.86 13.83
CA ASN A 112 -17.58 31.87 14.88
C ASN A 112 -18.92 32.11 15.61
N LYS A 113 -19.91 31.22 15.42
CA LYS A 113 -21.17 31.21 16.17
C LYS A 113 -21.55 29.77 16.49
N PHE A 114 -21.38 29.39 17.76
CA PHE A 114 -21.99 28.19 18.29
C PHE A 114 -23.24 28.60 19.08
N SER A 115 -24.39 28.01 18.72
CA SER A 115 -25.54 27.96 19.61
C SER A 115 -25.65 26.52 20.11
N SER A 116 -25.26 26.27 21.36
CA SER A 116 -25.54 24.99 22.01
C SER A 116 -27.00 25.01 22.48
N LYS A 117 -27.76 23.99 22.07
CA LYS A 117 -29.10 23.75 22.57
C LYS A 117 -29.08 22.43 23.32
N ILE A 118 -29.50 22.45 24.59
CA ILE A 118 -29.69 21.24 25.37
C ILE A 118 -31.10 20.75 25.05
N GLU A 119 -31.20 19.59 24.41
CA GLU A 119 -32.45 18.91 24.13
C GLU A 119 -32.46 17.57 24.87
N PHE A 120 -33.61 17.18 25.40
CA PHE A 120 -33.82 15.86 25.96
C PHE A 120 -34.42 14.97 24.88
N ASP A 121 -33.68 13.93 24.50
CA ASP A 121 -34.16 12.91 23.56
C ASP A 121 -34.69 11.70 24.32
N ASP A 122 -35.72 11.05 23.78
CA ASP A 122 -36.07 9.70 24.18
C ASP A 122 -35.04 8.69 23.63
N ARG A 123 -35.03 7.47 24.18
CA ARG A 123 -34.03 6.45 23.84
C ARG A 123 -34.00 6.13 22.34
N VAL A 124 -35.16 6.12 21.68
CA VAL A 124 -35.27 5.72 20.28
C VAL A 124 -34.74 6.82 19.36
N THR A 125 -35.14 8.06 19.61
CA THR A 125 -34.67 9.24 18.85
C THR A 125 -33.18 9.47 19.05
N HIS A 126 -32.66 9.18 20.26
CA HIS A 126 -31.24 9.30 20.54
C HIS A 126 -30.40 8.27 19.76
N ILE A 127 -30.86 7.01 19.66
CA ILE A 127 -30.20 5.97 18.87
C ILE A 127 -30.28 6.29 17.37
N ASP A 128 -31.38 6.86 16.89
CA ASP A 128 -31.48 7.26 15.48
C ASP A 128 -30.51 8.39 15.12
N LYS A 129 -30.44 9.44 15.96
CA LYS A 129 -29.55 10.59 15.75
C LYS A 129 -28.07 10.25 15.90
N PHE A 130 -27.71 9.42 16.89
CA PHE A 130 -26.31 9.21 17.28
C PHE A 130 -25.82 7.76 17.15
N GLY A 131 -26.67 6.82 16.73
CA GLY A 131 -26.33 5.39 16.66
C GLY A 131 -25.12 5.12 15.77
N PHE A 132 -25.01 5.80 14.63
CA PHE A 132 -23.84 5.69 13.75
C PHE A 132 -22.55 6.18 14.44
N PHE A 133 -22.64 7.26 15.21
CA PHE A 133 -21.49 7.79 15.96
C PHE A 133 -21.05 6.83 17.07
N ILE A 134 -22.00 6.21 17.78
CA ILE A 134 -21.72 5.19 18.80
C ILE A 134 -21.02 3.97 18.16
N VAL A 135 -21.50 3.51 17.01
CA VAL A 135 -20.89 2.39 16.27
C VAL A 135 -19.46 2.72 15.84
N ILE A 136 -19.22 3.93 15.31
CA ILE A 136 -17.87 4.39 14.96
C ILE A 136 -16.96 4.47 16.19
N LEU A 137 -17.46 5.01 17.31
CA LEU A 137 -16.69 5.12 18.54
C LEU A 137 -16.30 3.73 19.07
N VAL A 138 -17.22 2.76 19.04
CA VAL A 138 -16.95 1.38 19.43
C VAL A 138 -15.91 0.73 18.51
N LEU A 139 -16.05 0.90 17.20
CA LEU A 139 -15.06 0.42 16.23
C LEU A 139 -13.67 1.04 16.47
N TYR A 140 -13.62 2.34 16.71
CA TYR A 140 -12.38 3.04 17.03
C TYR A 140 -11.73 2.49 18.31
N LEU A 141 -12.51 2.27 19.37
CA LEU A 141 -12.02 1.69 20.62
C LEU A 141 -11.52 0.25 20.46
N ILE A 142 -12.17 -0.55 19.62
CA ILE A 142 -11.73 -1.91 19.28
C ILE A 142 -10.40 -1.86 18.51
N ILE A 143 -10.28 -0.99 17.51
CA ILE A 143 -9.05 -0.81 16.72
C ILE A 143 -7.90 -0.33 17.63
N LEU A 144 -8.16 0.64 18.50
CA LEU A 144 -7.19 1.14 19.47
C LEU A 144 -6.69 0.02 20.39
N ARG A 145 -7.60 -0.85 20.84
CA ARG A 145 -7.27 -1.99 21.69
C ARG A 145 -6.44 -3.06 20.97
N ILE A 146 -6.76 -3.35 19.71
CA ILE A 146 -5.96 -4.25 18.86
C ILE A 146 -4.55 -3.68 18.64
N TYR A 147 -4.45 -2.37 18.40
CA TYR A 147 -3.16 -1.70 18.21
C TYR A 147 -2.28 -1.75 19.46
N ILE A 148 -2.86 -1.51 20.65
CA ILE A 148 -2.16 -1.63 21.94
C ILE A 148 -1.64 -3.07 22.15
N LEU A 149 -2.47 -4.10 21.91
CA LEU A 149 -2.08 -5.50 22.08
C LEU A 149 -0.95 -5.93 21.12
N LYS A 150 -0.81 -5.29 19.97
CA LYS A 150 0.26 -5.58 18.99
C LYS A 150 1.61 -4.94 19.36
N ILE A 151 1.61 -3.94 20.24
CA ILE A 151 2.82 -3.28 20.74
C ILE A 151 3.40 -4.01 21.96
N GLU A 152 2.56 -4.74 22.70
CA GLU A 152 2.96 -5.51 23.89
C GLU A 152 3.46 -6.94 23.57
N MET A 153 3.49 -7.35 22.29
CA MET A 153 4.07 -8.62 21.80
C MET A 153 5.39 -8.38 21.07
#